data_AF-A0A950QCL6-F1
#
_entry.id   AF-A0A950QCL6-F1
#
_cell.length_a   1.000
_cell.length_b   1.000
_cell.length_c   1.000
_cell.angle_alpha   90.00
_cell.angle_beta   90.00
_cell.angle_gamma   90.00
#
_symmetry.space_group_name_H-M   'P 1'
#
loop_
_entity.id
_entity.type
_entity.pdbx_description
1 polymer ?
#
loop_
_entity_poly.entity_id
_entity_poly.type
_entity_poly.pdbx_seq_one_letter_code
_entity_poly.pdbx_strand_id
1 'polypeptide(L)'
;MSDDVGVLQHAVETLPNRKWGYCTDDVSRAFMVALAHARLSPALESSRRLTANYLAFLHHAQLDDGRFHNFMDYDRRWTDEVGTQDSCGRAIWALGYGIEHSTNDAWRRICAQMLERALPSLEWLQYPRSWAYAMLGLAHAQSARPAPAYAAALRELAD
;
A
#
# COMPACT_ATOMS: atom_id res chain seq x y z
N MET A 1 13.27 7.43 -11.12
CA MET A 1 12.78 6.19 -10.47
C MET A 1 11.27 6.01 -10.51
N SER A 2 10.45 7.06 -10.69
CA SER A 2 8.98 6.92 -10.76
C SER A 2 8.43 7.45 -12.07
N ASP A 3 7.29 6.92 -12.50
CA ASP A 3 6.49 7.41 -13.63
C ASP A 3 4.99 7.51 -13.27
N ASP A 4 4.11 7.43 -14.27
CA ASP A 4 2.65 7.47 -14.13
C ASP A 4 2.05 6.20 -13.50
N VAL A 5 2.81 5.10 -13.42
CA VAL A 5 2.38 3.83 -12.83
C VAL A 5 2.82 3.76 -11.38
N GLY A 6 4.12 3.92 -11.13
CA GLY A 6 4.68 3.69 -9.81
C GLY A 6 6.18 3.95 -9.76
N VAL A 7 6.80 3.54 -8.65
CA VAL A 7 8.25 3.50 -8.53
C VAL A 7 8.78 2.20 -9.13
N LEU A 8 9.76 2.30 -10.02
CA LEU A 8 10.39 1.16 -10.67
C LEU A 8 11.29 0.39 -9.69
N GLN A 9 11.28 -0.94 -9.84
CA GLN A 9 12.19 -1.85 -9.19
C GLN A 9 13.62 -1.67 -9.72
N HIS A 10 14.56 -1.52 -8.78
CA HIS A 10 15.99 -1.45 -9.03
C HIS A 10 16.47 -0.27 -9.92
N ALA A 11 17.77 0.00 -9.83
CA ALA A 11 18.46 0.97 -10.67
C ALA A 11 19.81 0.42 -11.11
N VAL A 12 20.30 0.89 -12.26
CA VAL A 12 21.71 0.75 -12.64
C VAL A 12 22.34 2.12 -12.44
N GLU A 13 23.15 2.25 -11.39
CA GLU A 13 23.65 3.53 -10.90
C GLU A 13 22.51 4.53 -10.65
N THR A 14 22.39 5.55 -11.50
CA THR A 14 21.37 6.61 -11.40
C THR A 14 20.16 6.38 -12.32
N LEU A 15 20.18 5.31 -13.13
CA LEU A 15 19.17 5.05 -14.16
C LEU A 15 18.18 3.97 -13.70
N PRO A 16 16.85 4.18 -13.84
CA PRO A 16 15.87 3.14 -13.54
C PRO A 16 16.09 1.88 -14.38
N ASN A 17 16.10 0.71 -13.74
CA ASN A 17 16.24 -0.55 -14.45
C ASN A 17 14.88 -1.09 -14.91
N ARG A 18 14.47 -0.68 -16.11
CA ARG A 18 13.18 -1.05 -16.72
C ARG A 18 12.99 -2.55 -16.90
N LYS A 19 14.03 -3.39 -16.78
CA LYS A 19 13.88 -4.85 -16.87
C LYS A 19 12.95 -5.43 -15.80
N TRP A 20 12.85 -4.80 -14.62
CA TRP A 20 12.16 -5.37 -13.47
C TRP A 20 10.75 -4.82 -13.24
N GLY A 21 10.34 -3.76 -13.94
CA GLY A 21 9.01 -3.18 -13.78
C GLY A 21 8.80 -2.59 -12.38
N TYR A 22 7.73 -2.97 -11.71
CA TYR A 22 7.24 -2.39 -10.46
C TYR A 22 6.86 -3.48 -9.45
N CYS A 23 6.91 -3.15 -8.16
CA CYS A 23 6.39 -4.02 -7.12
C CYS A 23 5.53 -3.30 -6.07
N THR A 24 4.57 -4.03 -5.53
CA THR A 24 3.66 -3.54 -4.49
C THR A 24 4.40 -3.14 -3.22
N ASP A 25 5.48 -3.81 -2.85
CA ASP A 25 6.24 -3.44 -1.65
C ASP A 25 6.98 -2.09 -1.80
N ASP A 26 7.58 -1.80 -2.96
CA ASP A 26 8.19 -0.49 -3.22
C ASP A 26 7.14 0.61 -3.34
N VAL A 27 6.05 0.36 -4.07
CA VAL A 27 4.98 1.35 -4.25
C VAL A 27 4.27 1.66 -2.92
N SER A 28 4.08 0.66 -2.06
CA SER A 28 3.52 0.85 -0.70
C SER A 28 4.38 1.81 0.14
N ARG A 29 5.71 1.63 0.11
CA ARG A 29 6.65 2.55 0.80
C ARG A 29 6.62 3.94 0.18
N ALA A 30 6.64 4.02 -1.15
CA ALA A 30 6.61 5.28 -1.87
C ALA A 30 5.32 6.07 -1.62
N PHE A 31 4.17 5.39 -1.50
CA PHE A 31 2.89 5.99 -1.13
C PHE A 31 2.94 6.68 0.24
N MET A 32 3.44 5.98 1.26
CA MET A 32 3.57 6.55 2.61
C MET A 32 4.51 7.76 2.62
N VAL A 33 5.64 7.69 1.90
CA VAL A 33 6.59 8.82 1.78
C VAL A 33 5.95 10.00 1.04
N ALA A 34 5.21 9.75 -0.06
CA ALA A 34 4.54 10.80 -0.81
C ALA A 34 3.48 11.51 0.03
N LEU A 35 2.72 10.77 0.85
CA LEU A 35 1.77 11.31 1.82
C LEU A 35 2.46 12.18 2.88
N ALA A 36 3.54 11.66 3.50
CA ALA A 36 4.30 12.41 4.49
C ALA A 36 4.87 13.70 3.90
N HIS A 37 5.43 13.64 2.69
CA HIS A 37 5.96 14.80 1.99
C HIS A 37 4.87 15.81 1.61
N ALA A 38 3.70 15.34 1.14
CA ALA A 38 2.56 16.21 0.83
C ALA A 38 2.05 16.99 2.06
N ARG A 39 2.21 16.44 3.27
CA ARG A 39 1.89 17.14 4.53
C ARG A 39 2.93 18.20 4.88
N LEU A 40 4.21 17.91 4.69
CA LEU A 40 5.31 18.82 5.00
C LEU A 40 5.45 19.93 3.95
N SER A 41 5.03 19.68 2.72
CA SER A 41 5.13 20.63 1.61
C SER A 41 3.86 20.65 0.75
N PRO A 42 2.73 21.18 1.28
CA PRO A 42 1.42 21.12 0.62
C PRO A 42 1.33 21.85 -0.72
N ALA A 43 2.22 22.82 -0.97
CA ALA A 43 2.29 23.58 -2.21
C ALA A 43 2.97 22.82 -3.36
N LEU A 44 3.64 21.70 -3.09
CA LEU A 44 4.32 20.90 -4.11
C LEU A 44 3.34 19.91 -4.74
N GLU A 45 2.80 20.29 -5.90
CA GLU A 45 1.88 19.49 -6.72
C GLU A 45 2.46 18.12 -7.11
N SER A 46 3.78 18.00 -7.21
CA SER A 46 4.45 16.71 -7.45
C SER A 46 4.10 15.66 -6.40
N SER A 47 3.98 16.05 -5.12
CA SER A 47 3.65 15.13 -4.03
C SER A 47 2.24 14.58 -4.15
N ARG A 48 1.29 15.45 -4.52
CA ARG A 48 -0.10 15.07 -4.76
C ARG A 48 -0.20 14.11 -5.94
N ARG A 49 0.47 14.43 -7.05
CA ARG A 49 0.50 13.55 -8.23
C ARG A 49 1.10 12.18 -7.91
N LEU A 50 2.23 12.13 -7.21
CA LEU A 50 2.84 10.86 -6.81
C LEU A 50 1.93 10.06 -5.88
N THR A 51 1.30 10.72 -4.90
CA THR A 51 0.33 10.08 -3.99
C THR A 51 -0.83 9.45 -4.78
N ALA A 52 -1.39 10.18 -5.76
CA ALA A 52 -2.46 9.69 -6.61
C ALA A 52 -2.02 8.47 -7.45
N ASN A 53 -0.86 8.54 -8.10
CA ASN A 53 -0.32 7.44 -8.91
C ASN A 53 -0.09 6.18 -8.07
N TYR A 54 0.53 6.33 -6.89
CA TYR A 54 0.82 5.19 -6.02
C TYR A 54 -0.46 4.58 -5.42
N LEU A 55 -1.45 5.39 -5.06
CA LEU A 55 -2.74 4.86 -4.62
C LEU A 55 -3.47 4.14 -5.77
N ALA A 56 -3.42 4.68 -6.99
CA ALA A 56 -4.00 4.02 -8.16
C ALA A 56 -3.32 2.67 -8.47
N PHE A 57 -1.99 2.59 -8.32
CA PHE A 57 -1.27 1.32 -8.44
C PHE A 57 -1.73 0.31 -7.39
N LEU A 58 -1.75 0.70 -6.10
CA LEU A 58 -2.20 -0.20 -5.03
C LEU A 58 -3.64 -0.65 -5.24
N HIS A 59 -4.50 0.24 -5.74
CA HIS A 59 -5.88 -0.09 -6.10
C HIS A 59 -5.94 -1.10 -7.25
N HIS A 60 -5.10 -0.94 -8.27
CA HIS A 60 -5.02 -1.90 -9.38
C HIS A 60 -4.42 -3.24 -8.96
N ALA A 61 -3.51 -3.25 -7.99
CA ALA A 61 -2.88 -4.45 -7.46
C ALA A 61 -3.83 -5.31 -6.61
N GLN A 62 -4.92 -4.75 -6.08
CA GLN A 62 -5.82 -5.47 -5.18
C GLN A 62 -6.69 -6.47 -5.92
N LEU A 63 -6.60 -7.74 -5.51
CA LEU A 63 -7.40 -8.85 -6.00
C LEU A 63 -8.83 -8.80 -5.44
N ASP A 64 -9.74 -9.55 -6.07
CA ASP A 64 -11.15 -9.62 -5.64
C ASP A 64 -11.33 -10.16 -4.22
N ASP A 65 -10.44 -11.06 -3.80
CA ASP A 65 -10.41 -11.63 -2.44
C ASP A 65 -9.71 -10.76 -1.39
N GLY A 66 -9.27 -9.56 -1.77
CA GLY A 66 -8.63 -8.60 -0.87
C GLY A 66 -7.11 -8.72 -0.75
N ARG A 67 -6.49 -9.78 -1.28
CA ARG A 67 -5.04 -9.90 -1.40
C ARG A 67 -4.51 -8.96 -2.47
N PHE A 68 -3.20 -8.95 -2.70
CA PHE A 68 -2.56 -8.07 -3.67
C PHE A 68 -1.64 -8.87 -4.58
N HIS A 69 -1.62 -8.53 -5.87
CA HIS A 69 -0.46 -8.77 -6.72
C HIS A 69 0.78 -8.10 -6.11
N ASN A 70 1.95 -8.65 -6.41
CA ASN A 70 3.22 -8.00 -6.10
C ASN A 70 3.91 -7.48 -7.36
N PHE A 71 4.09 -8.31 -8.39
CA PHE A 71 4.99 -7.97 -9.50
C PHE A 71 4.26 -7.57 -10.78
N MET A 72 4.51 -6.34 -11.23
CA MET A 72 4.08 -5.84 -12.53
C MET A 72 5.31 -5.64 -13.42
N ASP A 73 5.30 -6.19 -14.64
CA ASP A 73 6.36 -5.94 -15.60
C ASP A 73 6.33 -4.51 -16.16
N TYR A 74 7.34 -4.13 -16.95
CA TYR A 74 7.41 -2.78 -17.52
C TYR A 74 6.35 -2.52 -18.59
N ASP A 75 5.79 -3.58 -19.19
CA ASP A 75 4.65 -3.51 -20.10
C ASP A 75 3.31 -3.41 -19.35
N ARG A 76 3.36 -3.25 -18.02
CA ARG A 76 2.21 -3.07 -17.12
C ARG A 76 1.31 -4.30 -17.03
N ARG A 77 1.89 -5.50 -17.12
CA ARG A 77 1.20 -6.77 -16.90
C ARG A 77 1.59 -7.34 -15.55
N TRP A 78 0.60 -7.80 -14.79
CA TRP A 78 0.85 -8.61 -13.61
C TRP A 78 1.51 -9.92 -14.02
N THR A 79 2.60 -10.26 -13.34
CA THR A 79 3.42 -11.47 -13.63
C THR A 79 3.29 -12.53 -12.56
N ASP A 80 2.48 -12.28 -11.54
CA ASP A 80 2.09 -13.20 -10.50
C ASP A 80 0.57 -13.40 -10.46
N GLU A 81 0.13 -14.54 -9.91
CA GLU A 81 -1.29 -14.78 -9.62
C GLU A 81 -1.71 -14.11 -8.30
N VAL A 82 -0.80 -14.10 -7.33
CA VAL A 82 -0.93 -13.44 -6.03
C VAL A 82 0.47 -13.07 -5.53
N GLY A 83 0.58 -11.92 -4.90
CA GLY A 83 1.80 -11.45 -4.28
C GLY A 83 2.15 -12.23 -3.02
N THR A 84 3.29 -11.87 -2.42
CA THR A 84 3.74 -12.46 -1.15
C THR A 84 2.95 -11.95 0.05
N GLN A 85 2.99 -12.69 1.16
CA GLN A 85 2.41 -12.22 2.43
C GLN A 85 3.06 -10.93 2.93
N ASP A 86 4.38 -10.77 2.72
CA ASP A 86 5.11 -9.55 3.06
C ASP A 86 4.63 -8.35 2.24
N SER A 87 4.44 -8.50 0.92
CA SER A 87 3.89 -7.42 0.08
C SER A 87 2.44 -7.09 0.43
N CYS A 88 1.62 -8.10 0.77
CA CYS A 88 0.25 -7.91 1.23
C CYS A 88 0.21 -7.12 2.55
N GLY A 89 1.01 -7.52 3.55
CA GLY A 89 1.12 -6.79 4.82
C GLY A 89 1.58 -5.35 4.63
N ARG A 90 2.52 -5.09 3.71
CA ARG A 90 2.97 -3.73 3.38
C ARG A 90 1.89 -2.89 2.70
N ALA A 91 1.09 -3.47 1.82
CA ALA A 91 -0.05 -2.79 1.22
C ALA A 91 -1.07 -2.40 2.31
N ILE A 92 -1.38 -3.31 3.23
CA ILE A 92 -2.25 -3.05 4.39
C ILE A 92 -1.68 -1.91 5.25
N TRP A 93 -0.37 -1.91 5.52
CA TRP A 93 0.28 -0.82 6.24
C TRP A 93 0.10 0.53 5.53
N ALA A 94 0.38 0.55 4.23
CA ALA A 94 0.26 1.75 3.41
C ALA A 94 -1.17 2.30 3.38
N LEU A 95 -2.18 1.43 3.29
CA LEU A 95 -3.60 1.82 3.35
C LEU A 95 -3.97 2.42 4.70
N GLY A 96 -3.60 1.77 5.79
CA GLY A 96 -3.81 2.29 7.15
C GLY A 96 -3.17 3.67 7.34
N TYR A 97 -1.92 3.82 6.93
CA TYR A 97 -1.21 5.10 6.94
C TYR A 97 -1.93 6.15 6.09
N GLY A 98 -2.47 5.76 4.93
CA GLY A 98 -3.27 6.62 4.06
C GLY A 98 -4.57 7.12 4.69
N ILE A 99 -5.27 6.26 5.44
CA ILE A 99 -6.48 6.64 6.19
C ILE A 99 -6.15 7.74 7.22
N GLU A 100 -5.04 7.59 7.95
CA GLU A 100 -4.66 8.55 9.00
C GLU A 100 -4.08 9.85 8.46
N HIS A 101 -3.29 9.79 7.38
CA HIS A 101 -2.41 10.89 7.01
C HIS A 101 -2.69 11.53 5.66
N SER A 102 -3.53 10.95 4.80
CA SER A 102 -3.95 11.65 3.58
C SER A 102 -4.69 12.92 3.96
N THR A 103 -4.35 14.04 3.32
CA THR A 103 -5.07 15.32 3.44
C THR A 103 -6.27 15.41 2.50
N ASN A 104 -6.40 14.48 1.56
CA ASN A 104 -7.51 14.38 0.62
C ASN A 104 -8.55 13.37 1.14
N ASP A 105 -9.78 13.85 1.35
CA ASP A 105 -10.91 13.05 1.83
C ASP A 105 -11.29 11.88 0.93
N ALA A 106 -11.22 12.06 -0.39
CA ALA A 106 -11.52 10.97 -1.31
C ALA A 106 -10.48 9.85 -1.17
N TRP A 107 -9.20 10.19 -1.06
CA TRP A 107 -8.13 9.22 -0.88
C TRP A 107 -8.22 8.50 0.47
N ARG A 108 -8.59 9.22 1.56
CA ARG A 108 -8.88 8.59 2.86
C ARG A 108 -9.96 7.52 2.74
N ARG A 109 -11.06 7.84 2.03
CA ARG A 109 -12.16 6.88 1.80
C ARG A 109 -11.74 5.69 0.94
N ILE A 110 -10.97 5.92 -0.13
CA ILE A 110 -10.44 4.84 -0.98
C ILE A 110 -9.55 3.90 -0.14
N CYS A 111 -8.64 4.46 0.68
CA CYS A 111 -7.79 3.65 1.54
C CYS A 111 -8.61 2.81 2.54
N ALA A 112 -9.65 3.39 3.13
CA ALA A 112 -10.54 2.66 4.04
C ALA A 112 -11.30 1.53 3.33
N GLN A 113 -11.86 1.77 2.14
CA GLN A 113 -12.55 0.74 1.36
C GLN A 113 -11.62 -0.41 0.97
N MET A 114 -10.40 -0.08 0.53
CA MET A 114 -9.41 -1.09 0.20
C MET A 114 -8.95 -1.88 1.44
N LEU A 115 -8.78 -1.22 2.58
CA LEU A 115 -8.41 -1.89 3.82
C LEU A 115 -9.52 -2.82 4.31
N GLU A 116 -10.78 -2.38 4.28
CA GLU A 116 -11.96 -3.19 4.60
C GLU A 116 -12.01 -4.45 3.72
N ARG A 117 -11.76 -4.32 2.41
CA ARG A 117 -11.63 -5.45 1.48
C ARG A 117 -10.45 -6.37 1.78
N ALA A 118 -9.36 -5.84 2.35
CA ALA A 118 -8.17 -6.63 2.67
C ALA A 118 -8.28 -7.40 3.99
N LEU A 119 -9.26 -7.09 4.86
CA LEU A 119 -9.39 -7.76 6.17
C LEU A 119 -9.48 -9.30 6.09
N PRO A 120 -10.23 -9.92 5.15
CA PRO A 120 -10.26 -11.37 5.02
C PRO A 120 -8.90 -11.99 4.69
N SER A 121 -8.00 -11.24 4.05
CA SER A 121 -6.65 -11.74 3.72
C SER A 121 -5.75 -11.94 4.94
N LEU A 122 -6.14 -11.43 6.12
CA LEU A 122 -5.37 -11.59 7.35
C LEU A 122 -5.28 -13.05 7.79
N GLU A 123 -6.34 -13.85 7.55
CA GLU A 123 -6.36 -15.30 7.83
C GLU A 123 -5.30 -16.07 7.02
N TRP A 124 -4.87 -15.52 5.88
CA TRP A 124 -3.84 -16.12 5.03
C TRP A 124 -2.41 -15.78 5.50
N LEU A 125 -2.22 -14.78 6.36
CA LEU A 125 -0.90 -14.39 6.86
C LEU A 125 -0.42 -15.40 7.91
N GLN A 126 0.81 -15.90 7.74
CA GLN A 126 1.42 -16.93 8.58
C GLN A 126 2.80 -16.51 9.13
N TYR A 127 3.38 -15.43 8.61
CA TYR A 127 4.70 -14.98 9.02
C TYR A 127 4.62 -13.78 9.98
N PRO A 128 5.40 -13.77 11.08
CA PRO A 128 5.41 -12.66 12.05
C PRO A 128 5.71 -11.30 11.42
N ARG A 129 6.52 -11.28 10.35
CA ARG A 129 6.84 -10.04 9.64
C ARG A 129 5.62 -9.46 8.91
N SER A 130 4.87 -10.31 8.20
CA SER A 130 3.64 -9.88 7.53
C SER A 130 2.56 -9.45 8.52
N TRP A 131 2.45 -10.13 9.67
CA TRP A 131 1.57 -9.72 10.76
C TRP A 131 1.94 -8.35 11.29
N ALA A 132 3.23 -8.11 11.58
CA ALA A 132 3.68 -6.81 12.07
C ALA A 132 3.31 -5.66 11.11
N TYR A 133 3.47 -5.84 9.79
CA TYR A 133 3.04 -4.82 8.83
C TYR A 133 1.52 -4.62 8.82
N ALA A 134 0.75 -5.70 8.84
CA ALA A 134 -0.71 -5.62 8.90
C ALA A 134 -1.19 -4.90 10.18
N MET A 135 -0.61 -5.24 11.33
CA MET A 135 -0.90 -4.60 12.62
C MET A 135 -0.56 -3.11 12.60
N LEU A 136 0.56 -2.70 12.00
CA LEU A 136 0.88 -1.26 11.85
C LEU A 136 -0.21 -0.55 11.03
N GLY A 137 -0.64 -1.13 9.91
CA GLY A 137 -1.75 -0.58 9.11
C GLY A 137 -3.05 -0.47 9.89
N LEU A 138 -3.45 -1.53 10.56
CA LEU A 138 -4.67 -1.56 11.36
C LEU A 138 -4.61 -0.57 12.53
N ALA A 139 -3.45 -0.39 13.16
CA ALA A 139 -3.26 0.58 14.23
C ALA A 139 -3.47 2.03 13.73
N HIS A 140 -2.88 2.38 12.58
CA HIS A 140 -3.13 3.68 11.93
C HIS A 140 -4.62 3.87 11.61
N ALA A 141 -5.24 2.86 11.00
CA ALA A 141 -6.66 2.89 10.64
C ALA A 141 -7.57 3.05 11.87
N GLN A 142 -7.30 2.29 12.94
CA GLN A 142 -8.04 2.34 14.19
C GLN A 142 -7.87 3.67 14.91
N SER A 143 -6.68 4.28 14.87
CA SER A 143 -6.43 5.60 15.46
C SER A 143 -7.23 6.69 14.73
N ALA A 144 -7.21 6.67 13.40
CA ALA A 144 -7.89 7.66 12.56
C ALA A 144 -9.41 7.48 12.49
N ARG A 145 -9.87 6.23 12.46
CA ARG A 145 -11.27 5.84 12.32
C ARG A 145 -11.53 4.57 13.13
N PRO A 146 -11.83 4.71 14.44
CA PRO A 146 -12.12 3.57 15.29
C PRO A 146 -13.25 2.70 14.71
N ALA A 147 -12.99 1.41 14.53
CA ALA A 147 -13.97 0.46 14.02
C ALA A 147 -13.83 -0.89 14.76
N PRO A 148 -14.94 -1.56 15.13
CA PRO A 148 -14.88 -2.87 15.78
C PRO A 148 -14.09 -3.91 14.98
N ALA A 149 -14.17 -3.84 13.65
CA ALA A 149 -13.45 -4.75 12.75
C ALA A 149 -11.92 -4.62 12.87
N TYR A 150 -11.38 -3.40 12.89
CA TYR A 150 -9.93 -3.19 13.04
C TYR A 150 -9.44 -3.61 14.43
N ALA A 151 -10.20 -3.30 15.48
CA ALA A 151 -9.89 -3.71 16.84
C ALA A 151 -9.98 -5.24 17.04
N ALA A 152 -10.85 -5.94 16.31
CA ALA A 152 -10.90 -7.40 16.30
C ALA A 152 -9.68 -7.98 15.59
N ALA A 153 -9.38 -7.52 14.38
CA ALA A 153 -8.23 -7.95 13.60
C ALA A 153 -6.88 -7.71 14.32
N LEU A 154 -6.73 -6.58 15.03
CA LEU A 154 -5.55 -6.30 15.85
C LEU A 154 -5.36 -7.29 17.00
N ARG A 155 -6.46 -7.76 17.61
CA ARG A 155 -6.40 -8.75 18.69
C ARG A 155 -6.03 -10.13 18.13
N GLU A 156 -6.66 -10.52 17.03
CA GLU A 156 -6.38 -11.80 16.36
C GLU A 156 -4.91 -11.94 15.93
N LEU A 157 -4.29 -10.86 15.43
CA LEU A 157 -2.87 -10.88 15.05
C LEU A 157 -1.90 -10.78 16.24
N ALA A 158 -2.39 -10.46 17.44
CA ALA A 158 -1.58 -10.32 18.64
C ALA A 158 -1.54 -11.59 19.51
N ASP A 159 -2.49 -12.51 19.31
CA ASP A 159 -2.58 -13.81 19.97
C ASP A 159 -1.69 -14.86 19.27
#